data_AF-A0A971CT72-F1
#
_entry.id   AF-A0A971CT72-F1
#
_cell.length_a   1.000
_cell.length_b   1.000
_cell.length_c   1.000
_cell.angle_alpha   90.00
_cell.angle_beta   90.00
_cell.angle_gamma   90.00
#
_symmetry.space_group_name_H-M   'P 1'
#
loop_
_entity.id
_entity.type
_entity.pdbx_description
1 polymer ?
#
loop_
_entity_poly.entity_id
_entity_poly.type
_entity_poly.pdbx_seq_one_letter_code
_entity_poly.pdbx_strand_id
1 'polypeptide(L)'
;MAVRSRRASGRDLIEVLRMRAGLLVGVDRALLETYLDSGRSVRQIARLTGANPSTVARQLRRIVDRLTDETFFHCLRHRRRFDVGELAILRDHLVRGRSVARICQSRNINAYRVRSAIRKARRLAARETRKGDAL
;
A
#
# COMPACT_ATOMS: atom_id res chain seq x y z
N MET A 1 -7.55 -25.80 -25.95
CA MET A 1 -6.53 -24.73 -25.84
C MET A 1 -6.29 -24.43 -24.36
N ALA A 2 -5.01 -24.33 -24.00
CA ALA A 2 -4.48 -24.64 -22.68
C ALA A 2 -4.62 -23.52 -21.62
N VAL A 3 -5.06 -23.94 -20.42
CA VAL A 3 -4.70 -23.50 -19.06
C VAL A 3 -3.86 -22.20 -18.97
N ARG A 4 -4.53 -21.05 -19.03
CA ARG A 4 -4.03 -19.76 -18.52
C ARG A 4 -4.91 -19.35 -17.35
N SER A 5 -4.51 -19.57 -16.08
CA SER A 5 -5.29 -18.94 -14.99
C SER A 5 -4.61 -18.78 -13.64
N ARG A 6 -3.62 -19.59 -13.22
CA ARG A 6 -3.02 -19.42 -11.88
C ARG A 6 -1.64 -18.74 -11.82
N ARG A 7 -0.87 -18.74 -12.91
CA ARG A 7 0.49 -18.13 -12.95
C ARG A 7 0.54 -16.69 -13.47
N ALA A 8 -0.54 -16.20 -14.08
CA ALA A 8 -0.66 -14.81 -14.54
C ALA A 8 -0.88 -13.87 -13.34
N SER A 9 -1.88 -14.17 -12.50
CA SER A 9 -2.24 -13.35 -11.33
C SER A 9 -1.10 -13.12 -10.34
N GLY A 10 -0.21 -14.11 -10.15
CA GLY A 10 0.94 -13.97 -9.25
C GLY A 10 2.06 -13.08 -9.84
N ARG A 11 2.30 -13.15 -11.15
CA ARG A 11 3.28 -12.29 -11.83
C ARG A 11 2.78 -10.86 -11.92
N ASP A 12 1.51 -10.67 -12.25
CA ASP A 12 0.87 -9.35 -12.30
C ASP A 12 0.90 -8.69 -10.93
N LEU A 13 0.65 -9.45 -9.85
CA LEU A 13 0.75 -8.95 -8.48
C LEU A 13 2.19 -8.55 -8.12
N ILE A 14 3.19 -9.37 -8.46
CA ILE A 14 4.61 -9.04 -8.20
C ILE A 14 5.01 -7.76 -8.93
N GLU A 15 4.59 -7.59 -10.18
CA GLU A 15 4.88 -6.39 -10.97
C GLU A 15 4.19 -5.15 -10.39
N VAL A 16 2.92 -5.27 -10.00
CA VAL A 16 2.20 -4.22 -9.27
C VAL A 16 2.91 -3.85 -7.98
N LEU A 17 3.35 -4.83 -7.19
CA LEU A 17 4.08 -4.58 -5.94
C LEU A 17 5.42 -3.90 -6.20
N ARG A 18 6.16 -4.30 -7.25
CA ARG A 18 7.42 -3.64 -7.65
C ARG A 18 7.20 -2.18 -8.04
N MET A 19 6.22 -1.89 -8.90
CA MET A 19 5.89 -0.52 -9.29
C MET A 19 5.49 0.35 -8.09
N ARG A 20 4.82 -0.24 -7.10
CA ARG A 20 4.30 0.46 -5.91
C ARG A 20 5.33 0.51 -4.76
N ALA A 21 6.37 -0.31 -4.78
CA ALA A 21 7.40 -0.38 -3.73
C ALA A 21 8.11 0.97 -3.53
N GLY A 22 8.28 1.76 -4.60
CA GLY A 22 8.86 3.11 -4.54
C GLY A 22 8.07 4.11 -3.67
N LEU A 23 6.83 3.80 -3.31
CA LEU A 23 6.02 4.63 -2.40
C LEU A 23 6.31 4.36 -0.92
N LEU A 24 6.90 3.20 -0.61
CA LEU A 24 7.34 2.84 0.73
C LEU A 24 8.67 3.54 1.08
N VAL A 25 8.97 3.60 2.36
CA VAL A 25 10.22 4.19 2.89
C VAL A 25 10.77 3.34 4.03
N GLY A 26 12.09 3.40 4.22
CA GLY A 26 12.76 2.74 5.33
C GLY A 26 12.60 1.22 5.32
N VAL A 27 12.36 0.64 6.51
CA VAL A 27 12.32 -0.81 6.73
C VAL A 27 11.28 -1.52 5.87
N ASP A 28 10.09 -0.94 5.70
CA ASP A 28 9.02 -1.58 4.90
C ASP A 28 9.41 -1.72 3.43
N ARG A 29 10.14 -0.73 2.88
CA ARG A 29 10.64 -0.77 1.51
C ARG A 29 11.72 -1.85 1.37
N ALA A 30 12.75 -1.79 2.22
CA ALA A 30 13.86 -2.74 2.17
C ALA A 30 13.38 -4.20 2.35
N LEU A 31 12.39 -4.41 3.22
CA LEU A 31 11.80 -5.72 3.45
C LEU A 31 11.07 -6.25 2.21
N LEU A 32 10.27 -5.40 1.56
CA LEU A 32 9.52 -5.78 0.35
C LEU A 32 10.47 -6.01 -0.84
N GLU A 33 11.46 -5.13 -1.05
CA GLU A 33 12.47 -5.29 -2.10
C GLU A 33 13.27 -6.60 -1.90
N THR A 34 13.71 -6.86 -0.66
CA THR A 34 14.38 -8.13 -0.33
C THR A 34 13.50 -9.32 -0.69
N TYR A 35 12.21 -9.27 -0.37
CA TYR A 35 11.26 -10.34 -0.71
C TYR A 35 11.05 -10.51 -2.22
N LEU A 36 10.94 -9.41 -2.98
CA LEU A 36 10.62 -9.43 -4.42
C LEU A 36 11.84 -9.70 -5.33
N ASP A 37 13.03 -9.27 -4.94
CA ASP A 37 14.21 -9.30 -5.80
C ASP A 37 15.04 -10.57 -5.61
N SER A 38 15.12 -11.07 -4.38
CA SER A 38 15.94 -12.24 -4.07
C SER A 38 15.15 -13.56 -4.09
N GLY A 39 13.84 -13.51 -4.30
CA GLY A 39 12.94 -14.68 -4.21
C GLY A 39 13.01 -15.39 -2.85
N ARG A 40 13.57 -14.73 -1.84
CA ARG A 40 13.85 -15.33 -0.53
C ARG A 40 12.57 -15.58 0.21
N SER A 41 12.46 -16.77 0.79
CA SER A 41 11.36 -17.11 1.67
C SER A 41 11.38 -16.24 2.93
N VAL A 42 10.21 -16.04 3.53
CA VAL A 42 10.06 -15.35 4.82
C VAL A 42 11.03 -15.89 5.89
N ARG A 43 11.28 -17.21 5.89
CA ARG A 43 12.21 -17.86 6.82
C ARG A 43 13.65 -17.41 6.61
N GLN A 44 14.08 -17.22 5.36
CA GLN A 44 15.43 -16.75 5.05
C GLN A 44 15.60 -15.28 5.45
N ILE A 45 14.60 -14.44 5.18
CA ILE A 45 14.61 -13.03 5.59
C ILE A 45 14.70 -12.95 7.13
N ALA A 46 13.87 -13.71 7.83
CA ALA A 46 13.86 -13.75 9.29
C ALA A 46 15.21 -14.15 9.89
N ARG A 47 15.89 -15.16 9.31
CA ARG A 47 17.25 -15.55 9.72
C ARG A 47 18.27 -14.44 9.50
N LEU A 48 18.20 -13.75 8.37
CA LEU A 48 19.12 -12.66 8.04
C LEU A 48 18.95 -11.43 8.93
N THR A 49 17.72 -11.14 9.35
CA THR A 49 17.40 -9.97 10.18
C THR A 49 17.35 -10.29 11.68
N GLY A 50 17.61 -11.55 12.07
CA GLY A 50 17.44 -12.00 13.47
C GLY A 50 16.01 -11.89 14.01
N ALA A 51 15.01 -11.81 13.12
CA ALA A 51 13.61 -11.59 13.49
C ALA A 51 12.83 -12.91 13.54
N ASN A 52 11.69 -12.92 14.25
CA ASN A 52 10.79 -14.06 14.22
C ASN A 52 10.10 -14.17 12.83
N PRO A 53 10.11 -15.35 12.16
CA PRO A 53 9.45 -15.55 10.88
C PRO A 53 7.98 -15.14 10.84
N SER A 54 7.24 -15.35 11.93
CA SER A 54 5.84 -14.94 12.06
C SER A 54 5.68 -13.41 12.03
N THR A 55 6.62 -12.68 12.63
CA THR A 55 6.64 -11.22 12.61
C THR A 55 6.92 -10.71 11.19
N VAL A 56 7.91 -11.30 10.52
CA VAL A 56 8.24 -10.97 9.12
C VAL A 56 7.06 -11.24 8.19
N ALA A 57 6.40 -12.40 8.32
CA ALA A 57 5.21 -12.74 7.55
C ALA A 57 4.08 -11.72 7.75
N ARG A 58 3.79 -11.38 9.02
CA ARG A 58 2.74 -10.40 9.36
C ARG A 58 3.06 -9.01 8.80
N GLN A 59 4.32 -8.58 8.86
CA GLN A 59 4.73 -7.28 8.32
C GLN A 59 4.63 -7.24 6.79
N LEU A 60 5.13 -8.27 6.10
CA LEU A 60 4.99 -8.40 4.64
C LEU A 60 3.53 -8.40 4.22
N ARG A 61 2.67 -9.16 4.91
CA ARG A 61 1.23 -9.18 4.61
C ARG A 61 0.61 -7.79 4.73
N ARG A 62 0.88 -7.06 5.82
CA ARG A 62 0.40 -5.69 6.00
C ARG A 62 0.93 -4.73 4.93
N ILE A 63 2.16 -4.91 4.45
CA ILE A 63 2.69 -4.12 3.34
C ILE A 63 1.94 -4.44 2.05
N VAL A 64 1.81 -5.71 1.71
CA VAL A 64 1.11 -6.17 0.50
C VAL A 64 -0.33 -5.69 0.52
N ASP A 65 -1.09 -5.93 1.60
CA ASP A 65 -2.50 -5.52 1.71
C ASP A 65 -2.68 -4.01 1.46
N ARG A 66 -1.79 -3.18 2.03
CA ARG A 66 -1.78 -1.71 1.81
C ARG A 66 -1.43 -1.32 0.39
N LEU A 67 -0.45 -1.99 -0.21
CA LEU A 67 -0.05 -1.70 -1.58
C LEU A 67 -1.05 -2.20 -2.60
N THR A 68 -1.81 -3.26 -2.30
CA THR A 68 -2.89 -3.76 -3.16
C THR A 68 -4.17 -2.95 -3.03
N ASP A 69 -4.39 -2.27 -1.91
CA ASP A 69 -5.53 -1.34 -1.75
C ASP A 69 -5.49 -0.24 -2.83
N GLU A 70 -6.49 -0.26 -3.70
CA GLU A 70 -6.58 0.66 -4.83
C GLU A 70 -7.03 2.06 -4.42
N THR A 71 -7.48 2.27 -3.18
CA THR A 71 -8.01 3.54 -2.69
C THR A 71 -7.05 4.71 -2.99
N PHE A 72 -5.76 4.52 -2.71
CA PHE A 72 -4.76 5.55 -2.98
C PHE A 72 -4.55 5.79 -4.48
N PHE A 73 -4.58 4.74 -5.29
CA PHE A 73 -4.39 4.83 -6.73
C PHE A 73 -5.58 5.47 -7.45
N HIS A 74 -6.81 5.22 -7.00
CA HIS A 74 -7.97 5.99 -7.44
C HIS A 74 -7.80 7.48 -7.12
N CYS A 75 -7.28 7.82 -5.93
CA CYS A 75 -7.01 9.21 -5.60
C CYS A 75 -5.96 9.84 -6.53
N LEU A 76 -4.92 9.10 -6.92
CA LEU A 76 -3.92 9.56 -7.90
C LEU A 76 -4.52 9.75 -9.30
N ARG A 77 -5.36 8.82 -9.77
CA ARG A 77 -6.09 8.96 -11.06
C ARG A 77 -6.96 10.22 -11.08
N HIS A 78 -7.55 10.58 -9.94
CA HIS A 78 -8.32 11.80 -9.78
C HIS A 78 -7.57 12.89 -9.01
N ARG A 79 -6.25 13.03 -9.22
CA ARG A 79 -5.40 13.99 -8.49
C ARG A 79 -5.96 15.41 -8.44
N ARG A 80 -6.69 15.86 -9.46
CA ARG A 80 -7.33 17.19 -9.52
C ARG A 80 -8.37 17.42 -8.41
N ARG A 81 -8.90 16.36 -7.78
CA ARG A 81 -9.86 16.45 -6.68
C ARG A 81 -9.19 16.56 -5.31
N PHE A 82 -7.87 16.40 -5.24
CA PHE A 82 -7.12 16.44 -3.99
C PHE A 82 -6.05 17.52 -4.04
N ASP A 83 -5.88 18.19 -2.92
CA ASP A 83 -4.72 19.06 -2.75
C ASP A 83 -3.45 18.22 -2.49
N VAL A 84 -2.28 18.82 -2.76
CA VAL A 84 -0.96 18.22 -2.48
C VAL A 84 -0.85 17.79 -1.02
N GLY A 85 -1.38 18.61 -0.09
CA GLY A 85 -1.42 18.25 1.34
C GLY A 85 -2.28 17.02 1.62
N GLU A 86 -3.45 16.91 0.98
CA GLU A 86 -4.35 15.76 1.12
C GLU A 86 -3.70 14.48 0.57
N LEU A 87 -3.09 14.53 -0.62
CA LEU A 87 -2.39 13.38 -1.19
C LEU A 87 -1.24 12.91 -0.30
N ALA A 88 -0.54 13.84 0.33
CA ALA A 88 0.56 13.52 1.22
C ALA A 88 0.07 12.85 2.52
N ILE A 89 -1.07 13.29 3.08
CA ILE A 89 -1.76 12.61 4.19
C ILE A 89 -2.19 11.20 3.79
N LEU A 90 -2.81 11.07 2.61
CA LEU A 90 -3.30 9.78 2.11
C LEU A 90 -2.15 8.80 1.88
N ARG A 91 -1.02 9.25 1.32
CA ARG A 91 0.19 8.45 1.17
C ARG A 91 0.72 7.98 2.53
N ASP A 92 0.78 8.87 3.51
CA ASP A 92 1.27 8.51 4.84
C ASP A 92 0.36 7.49 5.54
N HIS A 93 -0.95 7.60 5.36
CA HIS A 93 -1.91 6.71 6.00
C HIS A 93 -2.08 5.39 5.25
N LEU A 94 -2.47 5.43 3.98
CA LEU A 94 -2.88 4.26 3.20
C LEU A 94 -1.66 3.45 2.74
N VAL A 95 -0.60 4.12 2.31
CA VAL A 95 0.61 3.43 1.81
C VAL A 95 1.58 3.15 2.95
N ARG A 96 1.93 4.18 3.73
CA ARG A 96 2.94 4.04 4.79
C ARG A 96 2.38 3.57 6.13
N GLY A 97 1.06 3.37 6.25
CA GLY A 97 0.41 2.82 7.46
C GLY A 97 0.64 3.65 8.72
N ARG A 98 0.94 4.94 8.58
CA ARG A 98 1.08 5.83 9.74
C ARG A 98 -0.29 6.04 10.38
N SER A 99 -0.32 6.00 11.71
CA SER A 99 -1.51 6.33 12.46
C SER A 99 -1.87 7.80 12.28
N VAL A 100 -3.15 8.14 12.46
CA VAL A 100 -3.63 9.53 12.42
C VAL A 100 -2.81 10.40 13.37
N ALA A 101 -2.57 9.94 14.60
CA ALA A 101 -1.76 10.65 15.58
C ALA A 101 -0.35 10.96 15.07
N ARG A 102 0.33 9.97 14.47
CA ARG A 102 1.69 10.16 13.93
C ARG A 102 1.70 11.11 12.74
N ILE A 103 0.66 11.10 11.92
CA ILE A 103 0.52 12.04 10.80
C ILE A 103 0.33 13.45 11.32
N CYS A 104 -0.59 13.66 12.28
CA CYS A 104 -0.82 14.94 12.93
C CYS A 104 0.47 15.54 13.48
N GLN A 105 1.23 14.74 14.23
CA GLN A 105 2.51 15.15 14.80
C GLN A 105 3.53 15.52 13.72
N SER A 106 3.72 14.64 12.72
CA SER A 106 4.74 14.86 11.69
C SER A 106 4.46 16.03 10.73
N ARG A 107 3.19 16.41 10.58
CA ARG A 107 2.77 17.46 9.64
C ARG A 107 2.26 18.72 10.32
N ASN A 108 2.23 18.74 11.65
CA ASN A 108 1.64 19.81 12.45
C ASN A 108 0.20 20.17 12.02
N ILE A 109 -0.66 19.15 11.88
CA ILE A 109 -2.06 19.32 11.45
C ILE A 109 -3.03 18.66 12.42
N ASN A 110 -4.25 19.17 12.46
CA ASN A 110 -5.33 18.61 13.27
C ASN A 110 -5.80 17.24 12.71
N ALA A 111 -6.12 16.32 13.60
CA ALA A 111 -6.75 15.03 13.32
C ALA A 111 -8.03 15.16 12.46
N TYR A 112 -8.77 16.25 12.58
CA TYR A 112 -9.93 16.51 11.71
C TYR A 112 -9.55 16.55 10.23
N ARG A 113 -8.49 17.29 9.87
CA ARG A 113 -8.01 17.38 8.47
C ARG A 113 -7.59 16.01 7.94
N VAL A 114 -6.87 15.25 8.76
CA VAL A 114 -6.45 13.88 8.41
C VAL A 114 -7.64 12.97 8.16
N ARG A 115 -8.61 12.93 9.10
CA ARG A 115 -9.81 12.11 8.98
C ARG A 115 -10.69 12.54 7.80
N SER A 116 -10.80 13.84 7.53
CA SER A 116 -11.55 14.39 6.40
C SER A 116 -10.96 13.92 5.07
N ALA A 117 -9.64 14.04 4.90
CA ALA A 117 -8.94 13.56 3.70
C ALA A 117 -9.15 12.05 3.49
N ILE A 118 -8.97 11.23 4.55
CA ILE A 118 -9.19 9.78 4.49
C ILE A 118 -10.63 9.44 4.10
N ARG A 119 -11.62 10.12 4.70
CA ARG A 119 -13.04 9.90 4.38
C ARG A 119 -13.35 10.27 2.93
N LYS A 120 -12.82 11.38 2.44
CA LYS A 120 -12.95 11.83 1.04
C LYS A 120 -12.38 10.78 0.08
N ALA A 121 -11.18 10.25 0.37
CA ALA A 121 -10.55 9.20 -0.42
C ALA A 121 -11.39 7.91 -0.49
N ARG A 122 -11.86 7.41 0.66
CA ARG A 122 -12.70 6.20 0.71
C ARG A 122 -14.02 6.37 -0.04
N ARG A 123 -14.64 7.54 0.05
CA ARG A 123 -15.87 7.85 -0.71
C ARG A 123 -15.62 7.86 -2.22
N LEU A 124 -14.48 8.37 -2.66
CA LEU A 124 -14.10 8.33 -4.07
C LEU A 124 -13.88 6.89 -4.53
N ALA A 125 -13.07 6.12 -3.80
CA ALA A 125 -12.80 4.71 -4.14
C ALA A 125 -14.09 3.89 -4.22
N ALA A 126 -14.99 4.02 -3.24
CA ALA A 126 -16.28 3.32 -3.24
C ALA A 126 -17.18 3.69 -4.44
N ARG A 127 -17.06 4.90 -5.00
CA ARG A 127 -17.78 5.30 -6.21
C ARG A 127 -17.17 4.68 -7.47
N GLU A 128 -15.84 4.58 -7.51
CA GLU A 128 -15.13 3.99 -8.64
C GLU A 128 -15.33 2.46 -8.70
N THR A 129 -15.30 1.77 -7.56
CA THR A 129 -15.62 0.33 -7.52
C THR A 129 -17.01 0.04 -8.06
N ARG A 130 -18.03 0.82 -7.65
CA ARG A 130 -19.41 0.69 -8.15
C ARG A 130 -19.58 0.99 -9.64
N LYS A 131 -18.70 1.80 -10.24
CA LYS A 131 -18.72 2.08 -11.67
C LYS A 131 -18.07 0.97 -12.49
N GLY A 132 -17.13 0.23 -11.91
CA GLY A 132 -16.49 -0.92 -12.54
C GLY A 132 -17.41 -2.14 -12.68
N ASP A 133 -18.35 -2.31 -11.75
CA ASP A 133 -19.30 -3.45 -11.73
C ASP A 133 -20.54 -3.24 -12.64
N ALA A 134 -20.64 -2.10 -13.32
CA ALA A 134 -21.80 -1.71 -14.14
C ALA A 134 -21.55 -1.77 -15.67
N LEU A 135 -20.48 -2.46 -16.08
CA LEU A 135 -20.10 -2.76 -17.47
C LEU A 135 -19.84 -4.26 -17.61
#